data_AF-A0A7V9SE86-F1
#
_entry.id   AF-A0A7V9SE86-F1
#
_cell.length_a   1.000
_cell.length_b   1.000
_cell.length_c   1.000
_cell.angle_alpha   90.00
_cell.angle_beta   90.00
_cell.angle_gamma   90.00
#
_symmetry.space_group_name_H-M   'P 1'
#
loop_
_entity.id
_entity.type
_entity.pdbx_description
1 polymer ?
#
loop_
_entity_poly.entity_id
_entity_poly.type
_entity_poly.pdbx_seq_one_letter_code
_entity_poly.pdbx_strand_id
1 'polypeptide(L)'
;MNPTGAMDQAEGGSGHAPPTEPDPPAVPVRAMPMALSVPVPALGTTQRVIESAVIAVATSTGLYLVGSVYTDAYYSRLSIEVTALDLAPPFIALQSAHVLQSLAEYPVTLLGLYLLYRVLSSRLGWLRAMYYRLLQRLGRLFLLIVNLAIVSPLVAAAIMAEIKEAETGASSVLSEVAGLMGTLGTVMLIYVIWLSFGPRFVILSEIRARKITPIALLFALYLLDALIATASNAAYDAELLMTGLADGSIAIELTMSDGVNEAIPATGLILVTARNGNYYVVERQSFPPSLRPVAYAVPFDSVDVIRMQRINEAGLQLEDLFEEPPTTGPR
;
A
#
# COMPACT_ATOMS: atom_id res chain seq x y z
N MET A 1 -57.16 35.24 6.98
CA MET A 1 -58.38 35.04 6.18
C MET A 1 -58.31 33.66 5.55
N ASN A 2 -59.07 32.72 6.12
CA ASN A 2 -59.60 31.55 5.39
C ASN A 2 -60.97 32.02 4.81
N PRO A 3 -61.66 31.35 3.86
CA PRO A 3 -62.07 29.95 4.07
C PRO A 3 -62.42 29.06 2.83
N THR A 4 -62.54 27.76 3.12
CA THR A 4 -63.57 26.77 2.67
C THR A 4 -63.96 26.50 1.21
N GLY A 5 -64.02 25.20 0.91
CA GLY A 5 -65.04 24.50 0.10
C GLY A 5 -64.57 23.05 -0.09
N ALA A 6 -64.95 22.01 0.67
CA ALA A 6 -66.24 21.48 1.16
C ALA A 6 -67.09 20.76 0.08
N MET A 7 -67.62 19.61 0.51
CA MET A 7 -68.67 18.74 -0.05
C MET A 7 -68.26 17.63 -1.03
N ASP A 8 -68.92 16.47 -1.05
CA ASP A 8 -69.65 15.67 -0.05
C ASP A 8 -70.14 14.39 -0.79
N GLN A 9 -70.35 13.30 -0.05
CA GLN A 9 -71.33 12.22 -0.30
C GLN A 9 -71.26 11.40 -1.61
N ALA A 10 -71.81 10.19 -1.73
CA ALA A 10 -72.24 9.08 -0.89
C ALA A 10 -72.92 8.08 -1.88
N GLU A 11 -73.18 6.86 -1.40
CA GLU A 11 -74.05 5.83 -2.03
C GLU A 11 -73.44 5.06 -3.21
N GLY A 12 -73.46 3.72 -3.27
CA GLY A 12 -74.46 2.78 -2.75
C GLY A 12 -75.19 2.20 -3.95
N GLY A 13 -74.95 0.93 -4.30
CA GLY A 13 -75.58 0.32 -5.47
C GLY A 13 -75.15 -1.10 -5.75
N SER A 14 -75.97 -2.04 -5.27
CA SER A 14 -75.86 -3.48 -5.39
C SER A 14 -76.02 -4.04 -6.80
N GLY A 15 -75.21 -5.07 -7.11
CA GLY A 15 -75.70 -6.37 -7.58
C GLY A 15 -75.93 -6.57 -9.08
N HIS A 16 -75.09 -7.39 -9.71
CA HIS A 16 -75.53 -8.58 -10.45
C HIS A 16 -74.33 -9.42 -10.90
N ALA A 17 -74.36 -10.72 -10.57
CA ALA A 17 -73.36 -11.70 -10.94
C ALA A 17 -73.55 -12.19 -12.39
N PRO A 18 -72.46 -12.56 -13.10
CA PRO A 18 -72.51 -13.50 -14.20
C PRO A 18 -71.99 -14.89 -13.78
N PRO A 19 -72.29 -15.93 -14.59
CA PRO A 19 -72.43 -17.29 -14.10
C PRO A 19 -71.13 -18.10 -14.06
N THR A 20 -71.24 -19.13 -13.23
CA THR A 20 -70.37 -20.26 -12.92
C THR A 20 -69.71 -20.91 -14.15
N GLU A 21 -68.37 -20.91 -14.17
CA GLU A 21 -67.56 -21.76 -15.03
C GLU A 21 -67.24 -23.07 -14.25
N PRO A 22 -67.38 -24.26 -14.87
CA PRO A 22 -67.27 -25.54 -14.17
C PRO A 22 -65.81 -25.92 -13.87
N ASP A 23 -65.61 -26.48 -12.67
CA ASP A 23 -64.34 -27.02 -12.16
C ASP A 23 -63.66 -28.01 -13.13
N PRO A 24 -62.34 -27.89 -13.36
CA PRO A 24 -61.56 -28.99 -13.93
C PRO A 24 -61.42 -30.13 -12.90
N PRO A 25 -61.40 -31.40 -13.34
CA PRO A 25 -61.32 -32.54 -12.43
C PRO A 25 -60.03 -32.54 -11.61
N ALA A 26 -60.19 -32.88 -10.33
CA ALA A 26 -59.15 -32.99 -9.31
C ALA A 26 -57.91 -33.76 -9.80
N VAL A 27 -56.80 -33.04 -9.95
CA VAL A 27 -55.48 -33.65 -9.98
C VAL A 27 -55.18 -34.11 -8.55
N PRO A 28 -54.82 -35.38 -8.30
CA PRO A 28 -54.52 -35.85 -6.96
C PRO A 28 -53.34 -35.04 -6.40
N VAL A 29 -53.58 -34.40 -5.25
CA VAL A 29 -52.56 -33.75 -4.43
C VAL A 29 -51.51 -34.79 -4.08
N ARG A 30 -50.43 -34.82 -4.87
CA ARG A 30 -49.20 -35.48 -4.46
C ARG A 30 -48.69 -34.67 -3.29
N ALA A 31 -48.77 -35.27 -2.09
CA ALA A 31 -48.22 -34.69 -0.87
C ALA A 31 -46.83 -34.13 -1.19
N MET A 32 -46.71 -32.79 -1.16
CA MET A 32 -45.39 -32.18 -1.09
C MET A 32 -44.76 -32.76 0.17
N PRO A 33 -43.57 -33.41 0.09
CA PRO A 33 -42.82 -33.64 1.30
C PRO A 33 -42.65 -32.26 1.93
N MET A 34 -43.02 -32.15 3.22
CA MET A 34 -42.66 -31.00 4.04
C MET A 34 -41.25 -30.59 3.63
N ALA A 35 -41.13 -29.39 3.06
CA ALA A 35 -39.83 -28.79 2.86
C ALA A 35 -39.21 -28.77 4.25
N LEU A 36 -38.28 -29.70 4.48
CA LEU A 36 -37.27 -29.57 5.50
C LEU A 36 -36.80 -28.13 5.38
N SER A 37 -37.14 -27.32 6.37
CA SER A 37 -36.51 -26.04 6.59
C SER A 37 -35.02 -26.34 6.71
N VAL A 38 -34.32 -26.31 5.59
CA VAL A 38 -32.86 -26.36 5.56
C VAL A 38 -32.46 -25.17 6.42
N PRO A 39 -31.77 -25.37 7.55
CA PRO A 39 -31.25 -24.25 8.30
C PRO A 39 -30.27 -23.54 7.37
N VAL A 40 -30.68 -22.40 6.82
CA VAL A 40 -29.78 -21.50 6.10
C VAL A 40 -28.71 -21.13 7.13
N PRO A 41 -27.42 -21.40 6.87
CA PRO A 41 -26.37 -21.12 7.83
C PRO A 41 -26.10 -19.60 7.82
N ALA A 42 -26.97 -18.84 8.49
CA ALA A 42 -26.86 -17.38 8.64
C ALA A 42 -25.54 -16.96 9.32
N LEU A 43 -24.92 -17.88 10.07
CA LEU A 43 -23.61 -17.68 10.69
C LEU A 43 -22.47 -17.58 9.67
N GLY A 44 -22.59 -18.19 8.48
CA GLY A 44 -21.56 -18.14 7.44
C GLY A 44 -21.55 -16.82 6.67
N THR A 45 -22.70 -16.20 6.46
CA THR A 45 -22.82 -14.92 5.76
C THR A 45 -22.32 -13.76 6.62
N THR A 46 -22.71 -13.71 7.89
CA THR A 46 -22.22 -12.67 8.82
C THR A 46 -20.71 -12.75 9.00
N GLN A 47 -20.14 -13.95 9.15
CA GLN A 47 -18.69 -14.12 9.24
C GLN A 47 -17.98 -13.64 7.96
N ARG A 48 -18.46 -14.01 6.77
CA ARG A 48 -17.87 -13.55 5.50
C ARG A 48 -17.99 -12.04 5.30
N VAL A 49 -19.07 -11.43 5.75
CA VAL A 49 -19.25 -9.96 5.70
C VAL A 49 -18.28 -9.28 6.65
N ILE A 50 -18.12 -9.79 7.88
CA ILE A 50 -17.12 -9.28 8.83
C ILE A 50 -15.70 -9.46 8.27
N GLU A 51 -15.38 -10.64 7.72
CA GLU A 51 -14.08 -10.91 7.09
C GLU A 51 -13.82 -9.94 5.93
N SER A 52 -14.81 -9.74 5.06
CA SER A 52 -14.70 -8.82 3.92
C SER A 52 -14.58 -7.37 4.37
N ALA A 53 -15.32 -6.95 5.41
CA ALA A 53 -15.24 -5.61 5.97
C ALA A 53 -13.88 -5.36 6.63
N VAL A 54 -13.35 -6.33 7.37
CA VAL A 54 -12.01 -6.23 7.98
C VAL A 54 -10.93 -6.16 6.91
N ILE A 55 -11.02 -6.98 5.85
CA ILE A 55 -10.10 -6.91 4.72
C ILE A 55 -10.21 -5.54 4.04
N ALA A 56 -11.41 -5.07 3.74
CA ALA A 56 -11.62 -3.78 3.09
C ALA A 56 -11.08 -2.61 3.92
N VAL A 57 -11.34 -2.60 5.23
CA VAL A 57 -10.80 -1.58 6.14
C VAL A 57 -9.28 -1.67 6.19
N ALA A 58 -8.71 -2.87 6.38
CA ALA A 58 -7.26 -3.04 6.44
C ALA A 58 -6.57 -2.63 5.12
N THR A 59 -7.15 -3.00 3.97
CA THR A 59 -6.64 -2.62 2.65
C THR A 59 -6.79 -1.12 2.42
N SER A 60 -7.92 -0.52 2.79
CA SER A 60 -8.14 0.92 2.65
C SER A 60 -7.19 1.73 3.54
N THR A 61 -7.01 1.33 4.81
CA THR A 61 -6.09 1.97 5.73
C THR A 61 -4.64 1.78 5.27
N GLY A 62 -4.28 0.58 4.81
CA GLY A 62 -2.96 0.31 4.25
C GLY A 62 -2.64 1.17 3.03
N LEU A 63 -3.57 1.25 2.07
CA LEU A 63 -3.43 2.11 0.89
C LEU A 63 -3.35 3.58 1.25
N TYR A 64 -4.15 4.02 2.23
CA TYR A 64 -4.09 5.40 2.71
C TYR A 64 -2.72 5.72 3.31
N LEU A 65 -2.21 4.86 4.21
CA LEU A 65 -0.89 5.05 4.84
C LEU A 65 0.24 5.06 3.83
N VAL A 66 0.25 4.08 2.92
CA VAL A 66 1.22 4.01 1.81
C VAL A 66 1.16 5.27 0.98
N GLY A 67 -0.04 5.68 0.57
CA GLY A 67 -0.25 6.87 -0.25
C GLY A 67 0.25 8.12 0.46
N SER A 68 -0.09 8.30 1.74
CA SER A 68 0.33 9.46 2.52
C SER A 68 1.84 9.53 2.70
N VAL A 69 2.48 8.40 2.98
CA VAL A 69 3.94 8.33 3.16
C VAL A 69 4.66 8.59 1.83
N TYR A 70 4.15 8.02 0.73
CA TYR A 70 4.71 8.28 -0.60
C TYR A 70 4.59 9.75 -0.97
N THR A 71 3.40 10.35 -0.84
CA THR A 71 3.20 11.76 -1.19
C THR A 71 4.02 12.70 -0.33
N ASP A 72 4.08 12.43 0.98
CA ASP A 72 4.87 13.24 1.90
C ASP A 72 6.35 13.18 1.50
N ALA A 73 6.92 11.99 1.36
CA ALA A 73 8.32 11.83 0.99
C ALA A 73 8.65 12.40 -0.41
N TYR A 74 7.80 12.16 -1.41
CA TYR A 74 8.02 12.63 -2.78
C TYR A 74 7.96 14.16 -2.88
N TYR A 75 6.86 14.77 -2.45
CA TYR A 75 6.65 16.21 -2.63
C TYR A 75 7.42 17.05 -1.61
N SER A 76 7.62 16.57 -0.38
CA SER A 76 8.50 17.23 0.59
C SER A 76 9.93 17.29 0.08
N ARG A 77 10.41 16.23 -0.58
CA ARG A 77 11.74 16.23 -1.20
C ARG A 77 11.89 17.27 -2.31
N LEU A 78 10.79 17.63 -2.97
CA LEU A 78 10.70 18.68 -3.99
C LEU A 78 10.42 20.08 -3.42
N SER A 79 10.28 20.24 -2.09
CA SER A 79 9.81 21.47 -1.44
C SER A 79 8.40 21.90 -1.86
N ILE A 80 7.51 20.95 -2.20
CA ILE A 80 6.11 21.20 -2.53
C ILE A 80 5.22 20.72 -1.39
N GLU A 81 4.32 21.57 -0.92
CA GLU A 81 3.38 21.21 0.14
C GLU A 81 2.28 20.28 -0.39
N VAL A 82 2.12 19.10 0.22
CA VAL A 82 1.15 18.07 -0.23
C VAL A 82 -0.29 18.57 -0.13
N THR A 83 -0.61 19.38 0.89
CA THR A 83 -1.94 19.95 1.12
C THR A 83 -2.39 20.84 -0.05
N ALA A 84 -1.45 21.48 -0.74
CA ALA A 84 -1.73 22.33 -1.89
C ALA A 84 -2.19 21.52 -3.12
N LEU A 85 -1.90 20.22 -3.16
CA LEU A 85 -2.18 19.34 -4.30
C LEU A 85 -3.53 18.62 -4.20
N ASP A 86 -4.30 18.71 -3.11
CA ASP A 86 -5.60 18.01 -2.95
C ASP A 86 -5.59 16.56 -3.51
N LEU A 87 -4.56 15.80 -3.17
CA LEU A 87 -4.34 14.45 -3.66
C LEU A 87 -5.11 13.47 -2.78
N ALA A 88 -5.94 12.63 -3.39
CA ALA A 88 -6.54 11.49 -2.70
C ALA A 88 -5.47 10.39 -2.53
N PRO A 89 -4.94 10.14 -1.30
CA PRO A 89 -3.80 9.25 -1.10
C PRO A 89 -3.96 7.82 -1.66
N PRO A 90 -5.16 7.18 -1.60
CA PRO A 90 -5.34 5.83 -2.12
C PRO A 90 -5.07 5.67 -3.63
N PHE A 91 -5.33 6.71 -4.43
CA PHE A 91 -5.10 6.67 -5.87
C PHE A 91 -3.60 6.69 -6.20
N ILE A 92 -2.81 7.39 -5.40
CA ILE A 92 -1.35 7.47 -5.56
C ILE A 92 -0.70 6.18 -5.11
N ALA A 93 -1.20 5.56 -4.03
CA ALA A 93 -0.79 4.23 -3.61
C ALA A 93 -1.02 3.15 -4.68
N LEU A 94 -2.06 3.29 -5.50
CA LEU A 94 -2.34 2.37 -6.61
C LEU A 94 -1.41 2.61 -7.81
N GLN A 95 -0.95 3.84 -8.02
CA GLN A 95 0.00 4.19 -9.08
C GLN A 95 1.45 3.86 -8.69
N SER A 96 1.76 3.80 -7.39
CA SER A 96 3.05 3.37 -6.89
C SER A 96 3.16 1.83 -6.88
N ALA A 97 3.20 1.23 -8.09
CA ALA A 97 3.34 -0.21 -8.29
C ALA A 97 4.55 -0.81 -7.52
N HIS A 98 5.61 -0.02 -7.36
CA HIS A 98 6.79 -0.38 -6.56
C HIS A 98 6.47 -0.60 -5.08
N VAL A 99 5.45 0.07 -4.53
CA VAL A 99 5.06 -0.13 -3.12
C VAL A 99 4.36 -1.46 -2.93
N LEU A 100 3.49 -1.87 -3.85
CA LEU A 100 2.86 -3.19 -3.81
C LEU A 100 3.91 -4.31 -3.88
N GLN A 101 5.01 -4.09 -4.62
CA GLN A 101 6.15 -5.00 -4.67
C GLN A 101 6.88 -5.08 -3.33
N SER A 102 7.22 -3.94 -2.71
CA SER A 102 7.86 -3.92 -1.38
C SER A 102 6.98 -4.53 -0.28
N LEU A 103 5.66 -4.34 -0.37
CA LEU A 103 4.67 -4.90 0.55
C LEU A 103 4.43 -6.41 0.33
N ALA A 104 4.87 -6.95 -0.81
CA ALA A 104 4.85 -8.37 -1.11
C ALA A 104 6.20 -9.07 -0.83
N GLU A 105 7.30 -8.32 -0.77
CA GLU A 105 8.65 -8.85 -0.66
C GLU A 105 8.84 -9.70 0.61
N TYR A 106 8.36 -9.26 1.77
CA TYR A 106 8.56 -10.00 3.02
C TYR A 106 7.61 -11.19 3.22
N PRO A 107 6.31 -11.13 2.85
CA PRO A 107 5.49 -12.34 2.74
C PRO A 107 6.16 -13.39 1.84
N VAL A 108 6.78 -12.97 0.75
CA VAL A 108 7.53 -13.84 -0.16
C VAL A 108 8.82 -14.35 0.50
N THR A 109 9.58 -13.52 1.23
CA THR A 109 10.78 -13.99 1.95
C THR A 109 10.43 -14.93 3.10
N LEU A 110 9.35 -14.68 3.85
CA LEU A 110 8.82 -15.58 4.88
C LEU A 110 8.34 -16.90 4.27
N LEU A 111 7.65 -16.85 3.13
CA LEU A 111 7.25 -18.05 2.39
C LEU A 111 8.49 -18.82 1.92
N GLY A 112 9.51 -18.12 1.41
CA GLY A 112 10.79 -18.68 1.00
C GLY A 112 11.52 -19.35 2.16
N LEU A 113 11.63 -18.69 3.32
CA LEU A 113 12.20 -19.23 4.55
C LEU A 113 11.39 -20.42 5.08
N TYR A 114 10.06 -20.36 5.03
CA TYR A 114 9.19 -21.46 5.41
C TYR A 114 9.37 -22.67 4.49
N LEU A 115 9.42 -22.45 3.17
CA LEU A 115 9.66 -23.49 2.18
C LEU A 115 11.06 -24.09 2.35
N LEU A 116 12.07 -23.25 2.56
CA LEU A 116 13.44 -23.67 2.84
C LEU A 116 13.48 -24.53 4.11
N TYR A 117 12.87 -24.06 5.20
CA TYR A 117 12.75 -24.82 6.45
C TYR A 117 12.02 -26.15 6.23
N ARG A 118 10.93 -26.15 5.46
CA ARG A 118 10.15 -27.36 5.16
C ARG A 118 10.94 -28.35 4.32
N VAL A 119 11.69 -27.90 3.32
CA VAL A 119 12.55 -28.74 2.48
C VAL A 119 13.72 -29.29 3.30
N LEU A 120 14.43 -28.46 4.06
CA LEU A 120 15.54 -28.90 4.93
C LEU A 120 15.06 -29.89 5.99
N SER A 121 13.93 -29.62 6.65
CA SER A 121 13.42 -30.45 7.75
C SER A 121 12.73 -31.75 7.30
N SER A 122 12.28 -31.83 6.05
CA SER A 122 11.69 -33.04 5.47
C SER A 122 12.73 -33.95 4.80
N ARG A 123 13.75 -33.38 4.14
CA ARG A 123 14.75 -34.18 3.42
C ARG A 123 15.98 -34.56 4.24
N LEU A 124 16.36 -33.77 5.25
CA LEU A 124 17.56 -34.06 6.05
C LEU A 124 17.18 -34.46 7.48
N GLY A 125 16.99 -35.75 7.71
CA GLY A 125 16.80 -36.31 9.05
C GLY A 125 17.97 -35.99 10.01
N TRP A 126 19.19 -35.84 9.48
CA TRP A 126 20.35 -35.36 10.24
C TRP A 126 20.10 -33.99 10.86
N LEU A 127 19.50 -33.04 10.13
CA LEU A 127 19.26 -31.68 10.65
C LEU A 127 18.38 -31.69 11.90
N ARG A 128 17.38 -32.58 11.98
CA ARG A 128 16.60 -32.77 13.22
C ARG A 128 17.45 -33.31 14.35
N ALA A 129 18.27 -34.33 14.09
CA ALA A 129 19.16 -34.89 15.10
C ALA A 129 20.24 -33.89 15.56
N MET A 130 20.70 -33.02 14.68
CA MET A 130 21.62 -31.92 15.00
C MET A 130 20.91 -30.83 15.82
N TYR A 131 19.68 -30.46 15.43
CA TYR A 131 18.84 -29.51 16.15
C TYR A 131 18.60 -29.96 17.59
N TYR A 132 18.19 -31.22 17.81
CA TYR A 132 18.00 -31.75 19.16
C TYR A 132 19.31 -31.82 19.97
N ARG A 133 20.43 -32.18 19.33
CA ARG A 133 21.75 -32.17 19.99
C ARG A 133 22.18 -30.76 20.40
N LEU A 134 21.99 -29.78 19.53
CA LEU A 134 22.27 -28.37 19.83
C LEU A 134 21.34 -27.85 20.93
N LEU A 135 20.05 -28.17 20.87
CA LEU A 135 19.08 -27.80 21.90
C LEU A 135 19.46 -28.40 23.27
N GLN A 136 19.91 -29.65 23.31
CA GLN A 136 20.39 -30.29 24.55
C GLN A 136 21.67 -29.66 25.09
N ARG A 137 22.61 -29.27 24.21
CA ARG A 137 23.93 -28.76 24.61
C ARG A 137 23.92 -27.27 24.99
N LEU A 138 23.16 -26.47 24.25
CA LEU A 138 23.14 -25.01 24.38
C LEU A 138 21.87 -24.51 25.09
N GLY A 139 20.82 -25.33 25.18
CA GLY A 139 19.59 -25.01 25.90
C GLY A 139 18.98 -23.68 25.48
N ARG A 140 18.99 -22.72 26.42
CA ARG A 140 18.41 -21.38 26.27
C ARG A 140 19.14 -20.54 25.23
N LEU A 141 20.46 -20.69 25.13
CA LEU A 141 21.28 -19.91 24.19
C LEU A 141 20.91 -20.25 22.74
N PHE A 142 20.63 -21.53 22.46
CA PHE A 142 20.21 -21.95 21.12
C PHE A 142 18.82 -21.44 20.75
N LEU A 143 17.87 -21.43 21.70
CA LEU A 143 16.55 -20.82 21.46
C LEU A 143 16.66 -19.33 21.17
N LEU A 144 17.52 -18.61 21.90
CA LEU A 144 17.80 -17.20 21.64
C LEU A 144 18.37 -17.00 20.23
N ILE A 145 19.38 -17.78 19.84
CA ILE A 145 19.99 -17.69 18.51
C ILE A 145 18.95 -17.95 17.41
N VAL A 146 18.11 -18.98 17.56
CA VAL A 146 17.07 -19.30 16.57
C VAL A 146 16.03 -18.19 16.47
N ASN A 147 15.54 -17.68 17.60
CA ASN A 147 14.57 -16.58 17.60
C ASN A 147 15.20 -15.30 17.02
N LEU A 148 16.44 -14.99 17.40
CA LEU A 148 17.15 -13.83 16.87
C LEU A 148 17.39 -13.96 15.37
N ALA A 149 17.75 -15.14 14.86
CA ALA A 149 17.93 -15.36 13.43
C ALA A 149 16.62 -15.17 12.62
N ILE A 150 15.46 -15.48 13.21
CA ILE A 150 14.16 -15.25 12.56
C ILE A 150 13.84 -13.76 12.49
N VAL A 151 14.13 -13.03 13.56
CA VAL A 151 13.70 -11.63 13.72
C VAL A 151 14.80 -10.65 13.31
N SER A 152 16.03 -11.11 13.09
CA SER A 152 17.20 -10.26 12.80
C SER A 152 17.01 -9.32 11.62
N PRO A 153 16.34 -9.68 10.51
CA PRO A 153 16.12 -8.72 9.43
C PRO A 153 15.30 -7.51 9.90
N LEU A 154 14.26 -7.72 10.70
CA LEU A 154 13.41 -6.65 11.23
C LEU A 154 14.12 -5.83 12.32
N VAL A 155 14.91 -6.48 13.19
CA VAL A 155 15.70 -5.75 14.20
C VAL A 155 16.77 -4.90 13.52
N ALA A 156 17.44 -5.44 12.50
CA ALA A 156 18.43 -4.69 11.74
C ALA A 156 17.78 -3.50 11.02
N ALA A 157 16.63 -3.70 10.38
CA ALA A 157 15.86 -2.62 9.77
C ALA A 157 15.48 -1.54 10.79
N ALA A 158 15.04 -1.93 12.00
CA ALA A 158 14.70 -0.99 13.05
C ALA A 158 15.90 -0.18 13.54
N ILE A 159 17.06 -0.80 13.74
CA ILE A 159 18.30 -0.10 14.11
C ILE A 159 18.72 0.88 13.00
N MET A 160 18.63 0.45 11.74
CA MET A 160 18.98 1.32 10.60
C MET A 160 18.01 2.50 10.47
N ALA A 161 16.72 2.30 10.76
CA ALA A 161 15.72 3.36 10.76
C ALA A 161 16.03 4.40 11.85
N GLU A 162 16.38 3.96 13.07
CA GLU A 162 16.72 4.84 14.19
C GLU A 162 17.98 5.69 13.91
N ILE A 163 18.99 5.10 13.26
CA ILE A 163 20.20 5.85 12.85
C ILE A 163 19.84 6.93 11.82
N LYS A 164 19.01 6.60 10.83
CA LYS A 164 18.57 7.55 9.80
C LYS A 164 17.70 8.68 10.35
N GLU A 165 16.88 8.39 11.36
CA GLU A 165 16.08 9.41 12.06
C GLU A 165 17.00 10.47 12.70
N ALA A 166 18.09 10.04 13.35
CA ALA A 166 19.06 10.94 13.96
C ALA A 166 19.76 11.86 12.94
N GLU A 167 19.90 11.42 11.69
CA GLU A 167 20.51 12.21 10.61
C GLU A 167 19.54 13.19 9.94
N THR A 168 18.25 12.87 9.89
CA THR A 168 17.27 13.61 9.07
C THR A 168 16.63 14.80 9.77
N GLY A 169 16.62 14.87 11.11
CA GLY A 169 16.12 16.02 11.85
C GLY A 169 14.59 16.22 11.75
N ALA A 170 14.01 16.80 12.80
CA ALA A 170 12.60 16.64 13.16
C ALA A 170 11.53 17.13 12.15
N SER A 171 10.38 16.43 12.18
CA SER A 171 9.03 16.77 11.66
C SER A 171 8.59 16.26 10.27
N SER A 172 9.05 15.08 9.83
CA SER A 172 8.45 14.37 8.70
C SER A 172 7.69 13.12 9.14
N VAL A 173 6.69 12.68 8.36
CA VAL A 173 5.97 11.42 8.61
C VAL A 173 6.95 10.24 8.63
N LEU A 174 8.02 10.31 7.84
CA LEU A 174 9.08 9.30 7.83
C LEU A 174 9.83 9.22 9.16
N SER A 175 10.10 10.35 9.83
CA SER A 175 10.71 10.36 11.17
C SER A 175 9.80 9.68 12.20
N GLU A 176 8.48 9.95 12.15
CA GLU A 176 7.53 9.29 13.05
C GLU A 176 7.46 7.77 12.80
N VAL A 177 7.43 7.36 11.53
CA VAL A 177 7.44 5.93 11.14
C VAL A 177 8.75 5.26 11.57
N ALA A 178 9.90 5.91 11.38
CA ALA A 178 11.20 5.40 11.81
C ALA A 178 11.30 5.26 13.33
N GLY A 179 10.82 6.25 14.10
CA GLY A 179 10.76 6.18 15.56
C GLY A 179 9.83 5.06 16.05
N LEU A 180 8.68 4.87 15.39
CA LEU A 180 7.79 3.74 15.69
C LEU A 180 8.47 2.39 15.39
N MET A 181 9.23 2.31 14.29
CA MET A 181 10.00 1.12 13.92
C MET A 181 11.07 0.80 14.98
N GLY A 182 11.82 1.80 15.45
CA GLY A 182 12.83 1.64 16.50
C GLY A 182 12.23 1.16 17.84
N THR A 183 11.12 1.79 18.27
CA THR A 183 10.43 1.41 19.51
C THR A 183 9.86 -0.01 19.45
N LEU A 184 9.15 -0.37 18.36
CA LEU A 184 8.64 -1.73 18.18
C LEU A 184 9.77 -2.75 18.00
N GLY A 185 10.89 -2.37 17.38
CA GLY A 185 12.06 -3.22 17.20
C GLY A 185 12.67 -3.58 18.55
N THR A 186 12.75 -2.60 19.45
CA THR A 186 13.19 -2.78 20.83
C THR A 186 12.23 -3.68 21.62
N VAL A 187 10.92 -3.43 21.53
CA VAL A 187 9.89 -4.28 22.17
C VAL A 187 10.00 -5.72 21.67
N MET A 188 10.24 -5.91 20.37
CA MET A 188 10.42 -7.22 19.76
C MET A 188 11.68 -7.93 20.24
N LEU A 189 12.79 -7.21 20.37
CA LEU A 189 14.02 -7.76 20.93
C LEU A 189 13.81 -8.23 22.39
N ILE A 190 13.17 -7.39 23.21
CA ILE A 190 12.82 -7.71 24.60
C ILE A 190 11.91 -8.95 24.63
N TYR A 191 10.90 -9.00 23.76
CA TYR A 191 9.97 -10.13 23.66
C TYR A 191 10.69 -11.43 23.28
N VAL A 192 11.60 -11.39 22.30
CA VAL A 192 12.41 -12.55 21.88
C VAL A 192 13.31 -13.05 23.00
N ILE A 193 13.96 -12.14 23.73
CA ILE A 193 14.76 -12.48 24.91
C ILE A 193 13.88 -13.16 25.96
N TRP A 194 12.73 -12.54 26.30
CA TRP A 194 11.79 -13.10 27.26
C TRP A 194 11.30 -14.50 26.84
N LEU A 195 10.95 -14.69 25.56
CA LEU A 195 10.47 -15.97 25.03
C LEU A 195 11.53 -17.08 25.17
N SER A 196 12.79 -16.72 24.94
CA SER A 196 13.93 -17.63 24.95
C SER A 196 14.34 -18.05 26.36
N PHE A 197 14.28 -17.13 27.33
CA PHE A 197 14.70 -17.39 28.72
C PHE A 197 13.57 -17.81 29.66
N GLY A 198 12.35 -17.33 29.46
CA GLY A 198 11.19 -17.63 30.30
C GLY A 198 10.45 -18.90 29.85
N PRO A 199 9.48 -18.79 28.91
CA PRO A 199 8.67 -19.92 28.46
C PRO A 199 9.46 -21.02 27.72
N ARG A 200 10.64 -20.69 27.16
CA ARG A 200 11.49 -21.56 26.34
C ARG A 200 10.82 -21.98 25.03
N PHE A 201 10.08 -21.05 24.43
CA PHE A 201 9.43 -21.26 23.16
C PHE A 201 10.19 -20.59 22.02
N VAL A 202 9.97 -21.09 20.81
CA VAL A 202 10.40 -20.43 19.56
C VAL A 202 9.26 -19.53 19.10
N ILE A 203 9.53 -18.35 18.56
CA ILE A 203 8.49 -17.41 18.12
C ILE A 203 7.51 -18.06 17.12
N LEU A 204 8.04 -18.93 16.24
CA LEU A 204 7.25 -19.73 15.30
C LEU A 204 6.22 -20.64 16.00
N SER A 205 6.52 -21.13 17.20
CA SER A 205 5.60 -21.97 17.96
C SER A 205 4.43 -21.16 18.52
N GLU A 206 4.67 -19.91 18.91
CA GLU A 206 3.62 -19.00 19.37
C GLU A 206 2.72 -18.53 18.23
N ILE A 207 3.31 -18.26 17.07
CA ILE A 207 2.55 -17.95 15.84
C ILE A 207 1.68 -19.15 15.45
N ARG A 208 2.23 -20.37 15.51
CA ARG A 208 1.48 -21.60 15.24
C ARG A 208 0.34 -21.80 16.25
N ALA A 209 0.55 -21.44 17.51
CA ALA A 209 -0.46 -21.42 18.55
C ALA A 209 -1.47 -20.26 18.41
N ARG A 210 -1.36 -19.46 17.33
CA ARG A 210 -2.23 -18.31 17.03
C ARG A 210 -2.25 -17.27 18.14
N LYS A 211 -1.14 -17.11 18.88
CA LYS A 211 -1.04 -16.02 19.85
C LYS A 211 -0.97 -14.69 19.09
N ILE A 212 -1.83 -13.77 19.49
CA ILE A 212 -2.02 -12.49 18.80
C ILE A 212 -0.77 -11.62 18.92
N THR A 213 -0.12 -11.57 20.10
CA THR A 213 1.02 -10.69 20.37
C THR A 213 2.18 -10.81 19.38
N PRO A 214 2.79 -11.99 19.13
CA PRO A 214 3.90 -12.09 18.18
C PRO A 214 3.46 -11.82 16.73
N ILE A 215 2.21 -12.16 16.38
CA ILE A 215 1.66 -11.91 15.04
C ILE A 215 1.51 -10.41 14.82
N ALA A 216 0.90 -9.70 15.76
CA ALA A 216 0.69 -8.26 15.69
C ALA A 216 2.03 -7.50 15.66
N LEU A 217 3.01 -7.92 16.47
CA LEU A 217 4.31 -7.26 16.54
C LEU A 217 5.12 -7.45 15.25
N LEU A 218 5.15 -8.67 14.70
CA LEU A 218 5.79 -8.93 13.40
C LEU A 218 5.08 -8.17 12.28
N PHE A 219 3.75 -8.18 12.26
CA PHE A 219 2.98 -7.49 11.25
C PHE A 219 3.22 -5.97 11.30
N ALA A 220 3.21 -5.37 12.49
CA ALA A 220 3.47 -3.94 12.66
C ALA A 220 4.89 -3.56 12.21
N LEU A 221 5.91 -4.29 12.65
CA LEU A 221 7.29 -4.06 12.21
C LEU A 221 7.44 -4.20 10.69
N TYR A 222 6.77 -5.19 10.12
CA TYR A 222 6.81 -5.38 8.68
C TYR A 222 6.14 -4.22 7.92
N LEU A 223 4.97 -3.78 8.37
CA LEU A 223 4.28 -2.66 7.77
C LEU A 223 5.15 -1.39 7.80
N LEU A 224 5.83 -1.13 8.92
CA LEU A 224 6.71 0.04 9.05
C LEU A 224 7.92 -0.04 8.14
N ASP A 225 8.56 -1.20 8.03
CA ASP A 225 9.66 -1.43 7.09
C ASP A 225 9.24 -1.14 5.64
N ALA A 226 8.06 -1.62 5.24
CA ALA A 226 7.49 -1.35 3.92
C ALA A 226 7.19 0.15 3.70
N LEU A 227 6.71 0.86 4.73
CA LEU A 227 6.48 2.31 4.66
C LEU A 227 7.80 3.09 4.55
N ILE A 228 8.85 2.69 5.27
CA ILE A 228 10.18 3.31 5.17
C ILE A 228 10.79 3.09 3.79
N ALA A 229 10.68 1.88 3.24
CA ALA A 229 11.12 1.56 1.89
C ALA A 229 10.36 2.40 0.86
N THR A 230 9.04 2.53 1.02
CA THR A 230 8.17 3.37 0.18
C THR A 230 8.63 4.83 0.19
N ALA A 231 8.86 5.41 1.35
CA ALA A 231 9.33 6.79 1.49
C ALA A 231 10.71 6.98 0.85
N SER A 232 11.63 6.02 1.06
CA SER A 232 12.98 6.09 0.51
C SER A 232 12.97 6.07 -1.02
N ASN A 233 12.16 5.19 -1.61
CA ASN A 233 11.99 5.12 -3.06
C ASN A 233 11.32 6.38 -3.62
N ALA A 234 10.30 6.90 -2.92
CA ALA A 234 9.64 8.14 -3.31
C ALA A 234 10.60 9.34 -3.31
N ALA A 235 11.45 9.45 -2.29
CA ALA A 235 12.47 10.50 -2.24
C ALA A 235 13.50 10.34 -3.37
N TYR A 236 13.90 9.11 -3.68
CA TYR A 236 14.80 8.82 -4.79
C TYR A 236 14.18 9.17 -6.15
N ASP A 237 12.91 8.83 -6.38
CA ASP A 237 12.17 9.19 -7.59
C ASP A 237 12.09 10.72 -7.76
N ALA A 238 11.88 11.45 -6.67
CA ALA A 238 11.91 12.91 -6.66
C ALA A 238 13.31 13.46 -7.03
N GLU A 239 14.39 12.84 -6.54
CA GLU A 239 15.76 13.21 -6.91
C GLU A 239 16.07 12.96 -8.38
N LEU A 240 15.61 11.84 -8.93
CA LEU A 240 15.69 11.56 -10.37
C LEU A 240 14.88 12.57 -11.18
N LEU A 241 13.69 12.95 -10.72
CA LEU A 241 12.89 13.99 -11.38
C LEU A 241 13.64 15.33 -11.40
N MET A 242 14.16 15.80 -10.26
CA MET A 242 14.86 17.10 -10.14
C MET A 242 16.11 17.21 -11.01
N THR A 243 16.79 16.10 -11.23
CA THR A 243 17.98 16.07 -12.10
C THR A 243 17.63 15.95 -13.58
N GLY A 244 16.36 15.61 -13.88
CA GLY A 244 15.89 15.29 -15.22
C GLY A 244 16.28 13.88 -15.67
N LEU A 245 16.73 13.02 -14.75
CA LEU A 245 17.14 11.64 -15.04
C LEU A 245 15.95 10.66 -15.06
N ALA A 246 14.80 11.04 -14.52
CA ALA A 246 13.60 10.21 -14.60
C ALA A 246 13.09 10.13 -16.04
N ASP A 247 12.66 8.95 -16.49
CA ASP A 247 12.14 8.74 -17.84
C ASP A 247 10.96 9.68 -18.15
N GLY A 248 10.14 9.98 -17.14
CA GLY A 248 8.98 10.87 -17.23
C GLY A 248 9.30 12.36 -17.09
N SER A 249 10.57 12.77 -16.98
CA SER A 249 10.94 14.17 -16.77
C SER A 249 10.57 15.05 -17.97
N ILE A 250 9.79 16.10 -17.70
CA ILE A 250 9.33 17.09 -18.70
C ILE A 250 9.94 18.45 -18.32
N ALA A 251 10.78 18.99 -19.19
CA ALA A 251 11.20 20.39 -19.12
C ALA A 251 10.04 21.29 -19.52
N ILE A 252 9.88 22.40 -18.82
CA ILE A 252 8.84 23.39 -19.07
C ILE A 252 9.44 24.78 -19.20
N GLU A 253 9.03 25.51 -20.22
CA GLU A 253 9.30 26.94 -20.37
C GLU A 253 7.96 27.68 -20.26
N LEU A 254 7.91 28.65 -19.36
CA LEU A 254 6.72 29.45 -19.06
C LEU A 254 6.93 30.87 -19.57
N THR A 255 6.02 31.36 -20.40
CA THR A 255 5.95 32.77 -20.77
C THR A 255 4.87 33.42 -19.92
N MET A 256 5.27 34.24 -18.95
CA MET A 256 4.34 34.90 -18.03
C MET A 256 3.54 35.99 -18.73
N SER A 257 2.30 36.20 -18.26
CA SER A 257 1.43 37.25 -18.75
C SER A 257 1.96 38.65 -18.41
N ASP A 258 1.68 39.61 -19.29
CA ASP A 258 2.07 41.01 -19.10
C ASP A 258 1.60 41.57 -17.75
N GLY A 259 2.52 42.13 -16.97
CA GLY A 259 2.24 42.71 -15.64
C GLY A 259 2.46 41.76 -14.46
N VAL A 260 2.75 40.47 -14.71
CA VAL A 260 3.17 39.51 -13.67
C VAL A 260 4.69 39.60 -13.49
N ASN A 261 5.14 40.36 -12.49
CA ASN A 261 6.55 40.47 -12.12
C ASN A 261 6.92 39.43 -11.06
N GLU A 262 6.94 38.15 -11.42
CA GLU A 262 7.53 37.11 -10.56
C GLU A 262 8.96 36.76 -11.01
N ALA A 263 9.86 36.61 -10.05
CA ALA A 263 11.26 36.25 -10.26
C ALA A 263 11.43 34.74 -10.53
N ILE A 264 10.59 34.17 -11.38
CA ILE A 264 10.68 32.76 -11.79
C ILE A 264 11.69 32.65 -12.93
N PRO A 265 12.67 31.74 -12.85
CA PRO A 265 13.62 31.54 -13.94
C PRO A 265 12.88 31.04 -15.20
N ALA A 266 13.16 31.66 -16.34
CA ALA A 266 12.50 31.34 -17.61
C ALA A 266 12.89 29.95 -18.17
N THR A 267 14.02 29.38 -17.73
CA THR A 267 14.57 28.12 -18.23
C THR A 267 15.07 27.24 -17.10
N GLY A 268 15.23 25.94 -17.40
CA GLY A 268 15.73 24.97 -16.41
C GLY A 268 14.68 24.54 -15.40
N LEU A 269 13.38 24.67 -15.72
CA LEU A 269 12.30 24.16 -14.88
C LEU A 269 11.87 22.77 -15.35
N ILE A 270 11.51 21.92 -14.39
CA ILE A 270 10.93 20.60 -14.61
C ILE A 270 9.50 20.62 -14.08
N LEU A 271 8.55 20.21 -14.92
CA LEU A 271 7.16 20.05 -14.53
C LEU A 271 7.02 18.85 -13.60
N VAL A 272 6.49 19.09 -12.40
CA VAL A 272 6.15 18.04 -11.43
C VAL A 272 4.72 17.59 -11.68
N THR A 273 3.78 18.53 -11.66
CA THR A 273 2.36 18.27 -11.89
C THR A 273 1.60 19.57 -12.14
N ALA A 274 0.38 19.47 -12.68
CA ALA A 274 -0.52 20.60 -12.86
C ALA A 274 -1.84 20.28 -12.12
N ARG A 275 -2.16 21.08 -11.10
CA ARG A 275 -3.33 20.82 -10.26
C ARG A 275 -3.79 22.08 -9.52
N ASN A 276 -5.07 22.12 -9.15
CA ASN A 276 -5.66 23.22 -8.36
C ASN A 276 -5.41 24.61 -8.97
N GLY A 277 -5.42 24.69 -10.30
CA GLY A 277 -5.16 25.93 -11.02
C GLY A 277 -3.70 26.37 -11.06
N ASN A 278 -2.76 25.52 -10.64
CA ASN A 278 -1.33 25.84 -10.60
C ASN A 278 -0.48 24.80 -11.33
N TYR A 279 0.58 25.27 -11.98
CA TYR A 279 1.72 24.45 -12.41
C TYR A 279 2.71 24.38 -11.25
N TYR A 280 2.95 23.16 -10.77
CA TYR A 280 4.01 22.90 -9.81
C TYR A 280 5.27 22.50 -10.57
N VAL A 281 6.28 23.35 -10.47
CA VAL A 281 7.55 23.20 -11.19
C VAL A 281 8.70 23.27 -10.20
N VAL A 282 9.77 22.54 -10.49
CA VAL A 282 10.99 22.53 -9.69
C VAL A 282 12.18 22.94 -10.54
N GLU A 283 13.14 23.66 -9.97
CA GLU A 283 14.38 23.95 -10.67
C GLU A 283 15.17 22.67 -10.93
N ARG A 284 15.66 22.52 -12.15
CA ARG A 284 16.54 21.42 -12.53
C ARG A 284 17.88 21.56 -11.81
N GLN A 285 18.37 20.48 -11.23
CA GLN A 285 19.61 20.45 -10.48
C GLN A 285 20.65 19.50 -11.07
N SER A 286 21.92 19.72 -10.71
CA SER A 286 22.98 18.75 -10.92
C SER A 286 22.82 17.53 -10.01
N PHE A 287 23.40 16.38 -10.38
CA PHE A 287 23.47 15.21 -9.51
C PHE A 287 24.74 15.25 -8.64
N PRO A 288 24.67 15.02 -7.33
CA PRO A 288 23.46 14.83 -6.53
C PRO A 288 22.70 16.16 -6.30
N PRO A 289 21.36 16.13 -6.22
CA PRO A 289 20.56 17.34 -6.02
C PRO A 289 20.71 17.90 -4.60
N SER A 290 20.46 19.20 -4.45
CA SER A 290 20.41 19.90 -3.17
C SER A 290 19.35 19.28 -2.25
N LEU A 291 19.61 19.28 -0.94
CA LEU A 291 18.61 18.92 0.08
C LEU A 291 17.50 19.97 0.22
N ARG A 292 17.71 21.16 -0.33
CA ARG A 292 16.75 22.28 -0.31
C ARG A 292 16.51 22.76 -1.74
N PRO A 293 15.71 22.05 -2.53
CA PRO A 293 15.35 22.51 -3.85
C PRO A 293 14.37 23.67 -3.78
N VAL A 294 14.34 24.45 -4.85
CA VAL A 294 13.38 25.54 -5.04
C VAL A 294 12.29 25.03 -5.99
N ALA A 295 11.05 25.12 -5.54
CA ALA A 295 9.87 24.83 -6.32
C ALA A 295 8.96 26.06 -6.37
N TYR A 296 8.20 26.16 -7.45
CA TYR A 296 7.27 27.25 -7.72
C TYR A 296 5.88 26.67 -7.98
N ALA A 297 4.87 27.35 -7.44
CA ALA A 297 3.48 27.13 -7.79
C ALA A 297 3.03 28.31 -8.65
N VAL A 298 2.87 28.07 -9.95
CA VAL A 298 2.57 29.13 -10.93
C VAL A 298 1.10 29.04 -11.33
N PRO A 299 0.27 30.05 -11.05
CA PRO A 299 -1.12 30.07 -11.45
C PRO A 299 -1.31 29.92 -12.97
N PHE A 300 -2.36 29.23 -13.40
CA PHE A 300 -2.65 29.07 -14.82
C PHE A 300 -2.92 30.41 -15.50
N ASP A 301 -3.60 31.31 -14.80
CA ASP A 301 -4.01 32.62 -15.31
C ASP A 301 -2.86 33.64 -15.41
N SER A 302 -1.67 33.29 -14.90
CA SER A 302 -0.47 34.13 -14.98
C SER A 302 0.47 33.72 -16.12
N VAL A 303 0.09 32.74 -16.95
CA VAL A 303 0.93 32.19 -18.01
C VAL A 303 0.22 32.32 -19.37
N ASP A 304 0.83 33.05 -20.30
CA ASP A 304 0.30 33.21 -21.65
C ASP A 304 0.61 32.00 -22.55
N VAL A 305 1.83 31.48 -22.45
CA VAL A 305 2.31 30.38 -23.30
C VAL A 305 3.14 29.40 -22.49
N ILE A 306 2.91 28.12 -22.75
CA ILE A 306 3.64 27.02 -22.15
C ILE A 306 4.27 26.18 -23.24
N ARG A 307 5.57 25.90 -23.10
CA ARG A 307 6.26 24.89 -23.90
C ARG A 307 6.69 23.76 -22.99
N MET A 308 6.29 22.54 -23.35
CA MET A 308 6.70 21.33 -22.66
C MET A 308 7.55 20.48 -23.60
N GLN A 309 8.67 19.98 -23.10
CA GLN A 309 9.57 19.09 -23.85
C GLN A 309 10.07 17.99 -22.94
N ARG A 310 10.01 16.74 -23.39
CA ARG A 310 10.59 15.63 -22.63
C ARG A 310 12.12 15.78 -22.56
N ILE A 311 12.70 15.56 -21.38
CA ILE A 311 14.15 15.68 -21.18
C ILE A 311 14.87 14.45 -21.75
N ASN A 312 14.34 13.27 -21.48
CA ASN A 312 14.89 12.00 -21.96
C ASN A 312 14.11 11.52 -23.18
N GLU A 313 14.80 10.96 -24.17
CA GLU A 313 14.14 10.33 -25.30
C GLU A 313 13.29 9.14 -24.82
N ALA A 314 12.18 8.86 -25.51
CA ALA A 314 11.43 7.64 -25.24
C ALA A 314 12.32 6.45 -25.58
N GLY A 315 12.73 5.67 -24.57
CA GLY A 315 13.43 4.41 -24.82
C GLY A 315 12.59 3.54 -25.74
N LEU A 316 13.04 3.33 -26.97
CA LEU A 316 12.50 2.35 -27.92
C LEU A 316 12.88 0.95 -27.42
N GLN A 317 12.28 0.49 -26.32
CA GLN A 317 12.54 -0.86 -25.77
C GLN A 317 11.96 -1.99 -26.63
N LEU A 318 11.28 -1.70 -27.75
CA LEU A 318 10.72 -2.71 -28.64
C LEU A 318 11.61 -3.03 -29.85
N GLU A 319 12.34 -2.07 -30.42
CA GLU A 319 13.19 -2.32 -31.59
C GLU A 319 14.43 -3.19 -31.28
N ASP A 320 15.03 -3.06 -30.09
CA ASP A 320 16.21 -3.84 -29.67
C ASP A 320 15.91 -5.33 -29.41
N LEU A 321 14.63 -5.70 -29.29
CA LEU A 321 14.19 -7.09 -29.08
C LEU A 321 13.92 -7.84 -30.40
N PHE A 322 13.88 -7.10 -31.52
CA PHE A 322 13.69 -7.64 -32.88
C PHE A 322 14.88 -7.36 -33.80
N GLU A 323 16.03 -6.91 -33.26
CA GLU A 323 17.27 -6.85 -34.03
C GLU A 323 17.73 -8.28 -34.34
N GLU A 324 17.24 -8.79 -35.47
CA GLU A 324 17.58 -10.08 -36.04
C GLU A 324 19.10 -10.16 -36.17
N PRO A 325 19.77 -11.20 -35.61
CA PRO A 325 21.22 -11.31 -35.73
C PRO A 325 21.56 -11.31 -37.23
N PRO A 326 22.61 -10.60 -37.67
CA PRO A 326 22.97 -10.52 -39.07
C PRO A 326 23.09 -11.94 -39.60
N THR A 327 22.20 -12.32 -40.51
CA THR A 327 22.26 -13.59 -41.20
C THR A 327 23.62 -13.66 -41.87
N THR A 328 24.49 -14.50 -41.33
CA THR A 328 25.71 -14.91 -42.01
C THR A 328 25.27 -15.68 -43.24
N GLY A 329 25.19 -14.97 -44.37
CA GLY A 329 24.97 -15.59 -45.68
C GLY A 329 26.07 -16.60 -45.98
N PRO A 330 25.76 -17.74 -46.62
CA PRO A 330 26.76 -18.77 -46.85
C PRO A 330 27.68 -18.42 -48.02
N ARG A 331 28.98 -18.54 -47.72
CA ARG A 331 30.18 -18.64 -48.56
C ARG A 331 30.89 -17.35 -48.96
#